data_AF-A5FGJ6-F1
#
_entry.id   AF-A5FGJ6-F1
#
_cell.length_a   1.000
_cell.length_b   1.000
_cell.length_c   1.000
_cell.angle_alpha   90.00
_cell.angle_beta   90.00
_cell.angle_gamma   90.00
#
_symmetry.space_group_name_H-M   'P 1'
#
loop_
_entity.id
_entity.type
_entity.pdbx_description
1 polymer ?
#
loop_
_entity_poly.entity_id
_entity_poly.type
_entity_poly.pdbx_seq_one_letter_code
_entity_poly.pdbx_strand_id
1 'polypeptide(L)'
;MKNTETKNTKDTAEKNVKNAVVQPKTGAASELKELFIDSLKDIYWAENALVTALPKMQANATDPALVSAIKEHHAVTQNQVARLEKVFDFLGEKAEGKKCEAMAGLLKEGDSILEETEPGAVRDAGIIAASQKIEHYEIATYGTLAAFAKTLGENDAAKLLIQTLAEEKEADCLLNDVALNAINSTAAE
;
A
#
# COMPACT_ATOMS: atom_id res chain seq x y z
N MET A 1 19.63 -26.80 -53.23
CA MET A 1 19.61 -25.75 -52.20
C MET A 1 18.73 -26.22 -51.05
N LYS A 2 19.23 -26.07 -49.82
CA LYS A 2 18.69 -26.62 -48.57
C LYS A 2 17.26 -26.12 -48.31
N ASN A 3 16.35 -27.04 -48.02
CA ASN A 3 15.00 -26.74 -47.56
C ASN A 3 14.90 -27.23 -46.11
N THR A 4 15.30 -26.38 -45.17
CA THR A 4 15.18 -26.61 -43.73
C THR A 4 14.93 -25.26 -43.07
N GLU A 5 14.10 -25.27 -42.02
CA GLU A 5 13.80 -24.17 -41.09
C GLU A 5 12.51 -23.39 -41.36
N THR A 6 11.36 -24.00 -41.04
CA THR A 6 10.17 -23.25 -40.61
C THR A 6 9.31 -24.00 -39.61
N LYS A 7 9.90 -24.92 -38.83
CA LYS A 7 9.15 -25.76 -37.88
C LYS A 7 9.55 -25.64 -36.41
N ASN A 8 10.32 -24.62 -36.01
CA ASN A 8 10.93 -24.62 -34.66
C ASN A 8 10.74 -23.36 -33.81
N THR A 9 9.85 -22.43 -34.18
CA THR A 9 9.59 -21.20 -33.40
C THR A 9 8.37 -21.26 -32.48
N LYS A 10 7.34 -22.05 -32.81
CA LYS A 10 6.15 -22.25 -31.93
C LYS A 10 6.46 -23.18 -30.74
N ASP A 11 7.16 -24.28 -30.98
CA ASP A 11 7.50 -25.28 -29.95
C ASP A 11 8.48 -24.77 -28.89
N THR A 12 9.34 -23.80 -29.25
CA THR A 12 10.29 -23.15 -28.33
C THR A 12 9.62 -22.08 -27.47
N ALA A 13 8.66 -21.33 -28.03
CA ALA A 13 7.85 -20.38 -27.27
C ALA A 13 6.92 -21.10 -26.26
N GLU A 14 6.23 -22.17 -26.66
CA GLU A 14 5.36 -22.94 -25.77
C GLU A 14 6.13 -23.67 -24.65
N LYS A 15 7.35 -24.15 -24.91
CA LYS A 15 8.23 -24.73 -23.87
C LYS A 15 8.75 -23.69 -22.88
N ASN A 16 9.06 -22.47 -23.33
CA ASN A 16 9.50 -21.39 -22.44
C ASN A 16 8.36 -20.89 -21.54
N VAL A 17 7.11 -20.87 -22.01
CA VAL A 17 5.95 -20.50 -21.19
C VAL A 17 5.66 -21.54 -20.10
N LYS A 18 5.82 -22.84 -20.38
CA LYS A 18 5.61 -23.91 -19.37
C LYS A 18 6.59 -23.84 -18.20
N ASN A 19 7.81 -23.33 -18.41
CA ASN A 19 8.78 -23.11 -17.34
C ASN A 19 8.55 -21.80 -16.55
N ALA A 20 7.68 -20.91 -17.02
CA ALA A 20 7.32 -19.67 -16.32
C ALA A 20 6.16 -19.84 -15.32
N VAL A 21 5.47 -20.99 -15.34
CA VAL A 21 4.38 -21.27 -14.40
C VAL A 21 4.96 -21.65 -13.04
N VAL A 22 4.81 -20.75 -12.07
CA VAL A 22 5.26 -20.96 -10.69
C VAL A 22 4.36 -21.98 -10.00
N GLN A 23 4.95 -23.00 -9.39
CA GLN A 23 4.22 -23.98 -8.59
C GLN A 23 3.80 -23.34 -7.25
N PRO A 24 2.56 -23.55 -6.79
CA PRO A 24 2.11 -22.99 -5.52
C PRO A 24 2.91 -23.57 -4.36
N LYS A 25 3.24 -22.71 -3.39
CA LYS A 25 3.79 -23.15 -2.10
C LYS A 25 2.72 -23.92 -1.31
N THR A 26 3.16 -24.70 -0.31
CA THR A 26 2.25 -25.29 0.66
C THR A 26 1.43 -24.20 1.37
N GLY A 27 0.10 -24.37 1.43
CA GLY A 27 -0.81 -23.38 2.02
C GLY A 27 -1.12 -22.18 1.11
N ALA A 28 -0.86 -22.27 -0.20
CA ALA A 28 -1.30 -21.26 -1.15
C ALA A 28 -2.83 -21.19 -1.22
N ALA A 29 -3.37 -19.97 -1.35
CA ALA A 29 -4.79 -19.75 -1.57
C ALA A 29 -5.25 -20.42 -2.87
N SER A 30 -6.34 -21.17 -2.76
CA SER A 30 -7.03 -21.88 -3.84
C SER A 30 -8.39 -21.26 -4.16
N GLU A 31 -8.96 -20.53 -3.21
CA GLU A 31 -10.22 -19.79 -3.38
C GLU A 31 -10.05 -18.28 -3.16
N LEU A 32 -10.94 -17.48 -3.75
CA LEU A 32 -10.91 -16.03 -3.62
C LEU A 32 -11.06 -15.58 -2.15
N LYS A 33 -11.86 -16.30 -1.35
CA LYS A 33 -12.02 -15.99 0.08
C LYS A 33 -10.71 -16.13 0.85
N GLU A 34 -9.91 -17.15 0.55
CA GLU A 34 -8.60 -17.35 1.19
C GLU A 34 -7.64 -16.21 0.82
N LEU A 35 -7.61 -15.81 -0.45
CA LEU A 35 -6.78 -14.69 -0.90
C LEU A 35 -7.25 -13.36 -0.29
N PHE A 36 -8.56 -13.14 -0.18
CA PHE A 36 -9.14 -11.95 0.44
C PHE A 36 -8.75 -11.85 1.92
N ILE A 37 -8.87 -12.94 2.68
CA ILE A 37 -8.48 -12.98 4.09
C ILE A 37 -6.96 -12.77 4.23
N ASP A 38 -6.13 -13.43 3.43
CA ASP A 38 -4.67 -13.22 3.48
C ASP A 38 -4.30 -11.76 3.17
N SER A 39 -4.98 -11.14 2.19
CA SER A 39 -4.77 -9.73 1.84
C SER A 39 -5.25 -8.78 2.95
N LEU A 40 -6.33 -9.11 3.68
CA LEU A 40 -6.76 -8.36 4.86
C LEU A 40 -5.73 -8.41 5.98
N LYS A 41 -5.08 -9.57 6.19
CA LYS A 41 -4.00 -9.72 7.18
C LYS A 41 -2.78 -8.89 6.82
N ASP A 42 -2.46 -8.82 5.53
CA ASP A 42 -1.34 -8.02 5.03
C ASP A 42 -1.60 -6.51 5.24
N ILE A 43 -2.78 -5.99 4.85
CA ILE A 43 -3.10 -4.56 5.05
C ILE A 43 -3.27 -4.22 6.53
N TYR A 44 -3.83 -5.11 7.35
CA TYR A 44 -3.94 -4.89 8.80
C TYR A 44 -2.58 -4.76 9.48
N TRP A 45 -1.60 -5.55 9.04
CA TRP A 45 -0.22 -5.36 9.51
C TRP A 45 0.35 -4.02 9.05
N ALA A 46 0.12 -3.66 7.78
CA ALA A 46 0.63 -2.43 7.18
C ALA A 46 0.16 -1.19 7.95
N GLU A 47 -1.14 -1.11 8.23
CA GLU A 47 -1.79 -0.04 8.99
C GLU A 47 -1.21 0.10 10.41
N ASN A 48 -1.04 -1.01 11.12
CA ASN A 48 -0.43 -1.00 12.46
C ASN A 48 1.04 -0.55 12.42
N ALA A 49 1.79 -0.95 11.39
CA ALA A 49 3.16 -0.49 11.19
C ALA A 49 3.20 1.01 10.88
N LEU A 50 2.25 1.50 10.08
CA LEU A 50 2.12 2.91 9.71
C LEU A 50 1.77 3.78 10.93
N VAL A 51 0.82 3.36 11.78
CA VAL A 51 0.52 4.00 13.07
C VAL A 51 1.79 4.20 13.91
N THR A 52 2.71 3.24 13.89
CA THR A 52 3.98 3.33 14.64
C THR A 52 4.98 4.28 13.96
N ALA A 53 4.98 4.36 12.63
CA ALA A 53 5.95 5.12 11.85
C ALA A 53 5.60 6.61 11.71
N LEU A 54 4.31 6.96 11.57
CA LEU A 54 3.86 8.34 11.33
C LEU A 54 4.36 9.36 12.37
N PRO A 55 4.40 9.06 13.69
CA PRO A 55 4.98 9.99 14.67
C PRO A 55 6.44 10.35 14.39
N LYS A 56 7.26 9.42 13.86
CA LYS A 56 8.66 9.67 13.48
C LYS A 56 8.72 10.62 12.28
N MET A 57 7.89 10.40 11.27
CA MET A 57 7.82 11.26 10.08
C MET A 57 7.38 12.68 10.47
N GLN A 58 6.32 12.80 11.27
CA GLN A 58 5.83 14.08 11.79
C GLN A 58 6.93 14.84 12.55
N ALA A 59 7.72 14.17 13.39
CA ALA A 59 8.77 14.80 14.18
C ALA A 59 9.96 15.29 13.34
N ASN A 60 10.11 14.82 12.11
CA ASN A 60 11.20 15.19 11.20
C ASN A 60 10.76 16.10 10.05
N ALA A 61 9.47 16.42 9.96
CA ALA A 61 8.96 17.42 9.05
C ALA A 61 9.17 18.84 9.64
N THR A 62 9.51 19.81 8.78
CA THR A 62 9.74 21.20 9.19
C THR A 62 8.62 22.15 8.77
N ASP A 63 7.95 21.84 7.67
CA ASP A 63 6.80 22.60 7.19
C ASP A 63 5.55 22.37 8.08
N PRO A 64 4.92 23.43 8.60
CA PRO A 64 3.75 23.30 9.48
C PRO A 64 2.53 22.61 8.83
N ALA A 65 2.33 22.79 7.52
CA ALA A 65 1.23 22.15 6.81
C ALA A 65 1.48 20.65 6.65
N LEU A 66 2.72 20.25 6.35
CA LEU A 66 3.11 18.83 6.32
C LEU A 66 2.99 18.17 7.70
N VAL A 67 3.46 18.83 8.77
CA VAL A 67 3.30 18.34 10.15
C VAL A 67 1.82 18.13 10.48
N SER A 68 0.95 19.06 10.08
CA SER A 68 -0.49 18.94 10.30
C SER A 68 -1.10 17.78 9.52
N ALA A 69 -0.76 17.63 8.24
CA ALA A 69 -1.25 16.57 7.38
C ALA A 69 -0.88 15.18 7.92
N ILE A 70 0.38 14.97 8.32
CA ILE A 70 0.82 13.68 8.90
C ILE A 70 0.11 13.40 10.22
N LYS A 71 -0.09 14.41 11.07
CA LYS A 71 -0.78 14.26 12.35
C LYS A 71 -2.25 13.87 12.15
N GLU A 72 -2.92 14.49 11.20
CA GLU A 72 -4.30 14.17 10.84
C GLU A 72 -4.41 12.76 10.29
N HIS A 73 -3.54 12.41 9.32
CA HIS A 73 -3.52 11.08 8.75
C HIS A 73 -3.24 10.01 9.81
N HIS A 74 -2.34 10.24 10.77
CA HIS A 74 -2.12 9.31 11.89
C HIS A 74 -3.39 9.01 12.71
N ALA A 75 -4.25 10.00 12.94
CA ALA A 75 -5.53 9.77 13.61
C ALA A 75 -6.51 8.99 12.72
N VAL A 76 -6.48 9.23 11.40
CA VAL A 76 -7.26 8.48 10.41
C VAL A 76 -6.81 7.01 10.36
N THR A 77 -5.51 6.74 10.28
CA THR A 77 -4.91 5.39 10.30
C THR A 77 -5.33 4.58 11.53
N GLN A 78 -5.36 5.20 12.71
CA GLN A 78 -5.85 4.54 13.94
C GLN A 78 -7.31 4.11 13.82
N ASN A 79 -8.16 4.92 13.17
CA ASN A 79 -9.55 4.56 12.91
C ASN A 79 -9.68 3.47 11.83
N GLN A 80 -8.79 3.46 10.83
CA GLN A 80 -8.73 2.44 9.79
C GLN A 80 -8.36 1.07 10.36
N VAL A 81 -7.42 1.00 11.32
CA VAL A 81 -7.12 -0.21 12.09
C VAL A 81 -8.37 -0.76 12.78
N ALA A 82 -9.09 0.08 13.54
CA ALA A 82 -10.34 -0.33 14.20
C ALA A 82 -11.43 -0.75 13.20
N ARG A 83 -11.44 -0.13 12.01
CA ARG A 83 -12.36 -0.50 10.93
C ARG A 83 -12.04 -1.88 10.37
N LEU A 84 -10.76 -2.20 10.20
CA LEU A 84 -10.32 -3.53 9.76
C LEU A 84 -10.66 -4.62 10.79
N GLU A 85 -10.52 -4.34 12.10
CA GLU A 85 -10.96 -5.27 13.16
C GLU A 85 -12.45 -5.62 12.99
N LYS A 86 -13.28 -4.61 12.72
CA LYS A 86 -14.70 -4.82 12.43
C LYS A 86 -14.95 -5.60 11.14
N VAL A 87 -14.11 -5.43 10.11
CA VAL A 87 -14.17 -6.24 8.89
C VAL A 87 -13.85 -7.70 9.20
N PHE A 88 -12.83 -7.99 10.01
CA PHE A 88 -12.52 -9.35 10.47
C PHE A 88 -13.70 -9.97 11.25
N ASP A 89 -14.33 -9.20 12.15
CA ASP A 89 -15.51 -9.65 12.89
C ASP A 89 -16.67 -10.06 11.98
N PHE A 90 -16.95 -9.30 10.92
CA PHE A 90 -17.98 -9.65 9.94
C PHE A 90 -17.69 -10.97 9.21
N LEU A 91 -16.42 -11.30 9.02
CA LEU A 91 -15.98 -12.52 8.35
C LEU A 91 -15.90 -13.73 9.30
N GLY A 92 -16.08 -13.51 10.62
CA GLY A 92 -15.88 -14.54 11.64
C GLY A 92 -14.40 -14.92 11.80
N GLU A 93 -13.49 -14.03 11.41
CA GLU A 93 -12.05 -14.24 11.45
C GLU A 93 -11.42 -13.44 12.59
N LYS A 94 -10.33 -13.95 13.16
CA LYS A 94 -9.56 -13.18 14.15
C LYS A 94 -8.71 -12.15 13.42
N ALA A 95 -8.78 -10.88 13.86
CA ALA A 95 -7.84 -9.85 13.41
C ALA A 95 -6.41 -10.24 13.78
N GLU A 96 -5.60 -10.52 12.78
CA GLU A 96 -4.19 -10.91 12.93
C GLU A 96 -3.40 -10.38 11.74
N GLY A 97 -2.35 -9.62 12.03
CA GLY A 97 -1.49 -9.06 10.99
C GLY A 97 -0.49 -10.11 10.48
N LYS A 98 -0.36 -10.21 9.16
CA LYS A 98 0.77 -10.89 8.51
C LYS A 98 1.70 -9.84 7.94
N LYS A 99 3.00 -10.00 8.18
CA LYS A 99 4.00 -9.02 7.74
C LYS A 99 3.86 -8.72 6.25
N CYS A 100 3.52 -7.47 5.93
CA CYS A 100 3.45 -6.98 4.56
C CYS A 100 4.84 -6.53 4.12
N GLU A 101 5.48 -7.33 3.26
CA GLU A 101 6.82 -7.01 2.75
C GLU A 101 6.83 -5.74 1.88
N ALA A 102 5.72 -5.43 1.20
CA ALA A 102 5.60 -4.20 0.41
C ALA A 102 5.62 -2.96 1.32
N MET A 103 4.74 -2.91 2.33
CA MET A 103 4.72 -1.80 3.29
C MET A 103 6.03 -1.69 4.07
N ALA A 104 6.61 -2.82 4.50
CA ALA A 104 7.92 -2.81 5.17
C ALA A 104 9.01 -2.16 4.29
N GLY A 105 8.99 -2.40 2.98
CA GLY A 105 9.89 -1.75 2.03
C GLY A 105 9.66 -0.25 1.92
N LEU A 106 8.40 0.19 1.84
CA LEU A 106 8.04 1.61 1.75
C LEU A 106 8.39 2.38 3.02
N LEU A 107 8.14 1.80 4.20
CA LEU A 107 8.54 2.38 5.48
C LEU A 107 10.06 2.53 5.58
N LYS A 108 10.80 1.53 5.10
CA LYS A 108 12.27 1.60 5.04
C LYS A 108 12.74 2.71 4.09
N GLU A 109 12.06 2.90 2.96
CA GLU A 109 12.37 4.01 2.06
C GLU A 109 12.17 5.36 2.74
N GLY A 110 11.07 5.54 3.48
CA GLY A 110 10.83 6.73 4.30
C GLY A 110 11.94 6.96 5.34
N ASP A 111 12.39 5.90 6.01
CA ASP A 111 13.51 5.98 6.95
C ASP A 111 14.82 6.41 6.26
N SER A 112 15.12 5.85 5.09
CA SER A 112 16.31 6.23 4.31
C SER A 112 16.27 7.69 3.88
N ILE A 113 15.11 8.24 3.49
CA ILE A 113 14.97 9.66 3.16
C ILE A 113 15.38 10.56 4.34
N LEU A 114 14.97 10.20 5.57
CA LEU A 114 15.34 10.97 6.75
C LEU A 114 16.86 10.96 7.02
N GLU A 115 17.55 9.87 6.65
CA GLU A 115 19.00 9.72 6.80
C GLU A 115 19.78 10.39 5.65
N GLU A 116 19.20 10.44 4.45
CA GLU A 116 19.84 10.96 3.23
C GLU A 116 19.62 12.46 2.99
N THR A 117 18.77 13.10 3.78
CA THR A 117 18.43 14.53 3.65
C THR A 117 18.60 15.27 4.96
N GLU A 118 18.99 16.55 4.92
CA GLU A 118 19.04 17.43 6.09
C GLU A 118 17.65 17.98 6.43
N PRO A 119 17.35 18.31 7.71
CA PRO A 119 16.07 18.92 8.07
C PRO A 119 15.82 20.22 7.28
N GLY A 120 14.65 20.34 6.65
CA GLY A 120 14.29 21.48 5.80
C GLY A 120 13.45 21.05 4.60
N ALA A 121 13.26 21.96 3.66
CA ALA A 121 12.36 21.77 2.52
C ALA A 121 12.68 20.53 1.66
N VAL A 122 13.96 20.19 1.47
CA VAL A 122 14.35 18.98 0.71
C VAL A 122 13.91 17.71 1.43
N ARG A 123 14.06 17.64 2.76
CA ARG A 123 13.56 16.52 3.55
C ARG A 123 12.04 16.47 3.53
N ASP A 124 11.36 17.61 3.66
CA ASP A 124 9.90 17.67 3.61
C ASP A 124 9.36 17.17 2.26
N ALA A 125 10.01 17.54 1.15
CA ALA A 125 9.69 16.99 -0.17
C ALA A 125 9.90 15.47 -0.24
N GLY A 126 10.97 14.97 0.37
CA GLY A 126 11.23 13.54 0.49
C GLY A 126 10.17 12.80 1.34
N ILE A 127 9.79 13.36 2.49
CA ILE A 127 8.74 12.82 3.36
C ILE A 127 7.44 12.70 2.57
N ILE A 128 7.04 13.75 1.86
CA ILE A 128 5.85 13.73 1.00
C ILE A 128 5.96 12.62 -0.05
N ALA A 129 7.09 12.54 -0.76
CA ALA A 129 7.28 11.54 -1.79
C ALA A 129 7.18 10.10 -1.25
N ALA A 130 7.69 9.82 -0.06
CA ALA A 130 7.53 8.51 0.59
C ALA A 130 6.08 8.28 1.04
N SER A 131 5.45 9.26 1.67
CA SER A 131 4.05 9.19 2.10
C SER A 131 3.11 8.91 0.93
N GLN A 132 3.26 9.60 -0.21
CA GLN A 132 2.43 9.35 -1.39
C GLN A 132 2.59 7.92 -1.95
N LYS A 133 3.79 7.34 -1.90
CA LYS A 133 3.99 5.94 -2.31
C LYS A 133 3.24 4.97 -1.39
N ILE A 134 3.19 5.27 -0.10
CA ILE A 134 2.38 4.54 0.90
C ILE A 134 0.90 4.67 0.56
N GLU A 135 0.39 5.90 0.38
CA GLU A 135 -1.03 6.12 0.02
C GLU A 135 -1.41 5.37 -1.26
N HIS A 136 -0.57 5.42 -2.30
CA HIS A 136 -0.84 4.71 -3.55
C HIS A 136 -0.87 3.18 -3.39
N TYR A 137 -0.03 2.62 -2.51
CA TYR A 137 -0.10 1.20 -2.16
C TYR A 137 -1.43 0.87 -1.46
N GLU A 138 -1.87 1.71 -0.53
CA GLU A 138 -3.12 1.53 0.22
C GLU A 138 -4.36 1.71 -0.66
N ILE A 139 -4.38 2.72 -1.52
CA ILE A 139 -5.44 2.94 -2.52
C ILE A 139 -5.60 1.71 -3.43
N ALA A 140 -4.49 1.16 -3.92
CA ALA A 140 -4.52 -0.05 -4.77
C ALA A 140 -5.03 -1.27 -3.98
N THR A 141 -4.60 -1.40 -2.73
CA THR A 141 -4.96 -2.52 -1.86
C THR A 141 -6.43 -2.47 -1.46
N TYR A 142 -6.92 -1.34 -0.93
CA TYR A 142 -8.33 -1.17 -0.55
C TYR A 142 -9.27 -1.22 -1.75
N GLY A 143 -8.86 -0.71 -2.92
CA GLY A 143 -9.61 -0.89 -4.16
C GLY A 143 -9.82 -2.38 -4.50
N THR A 144 -8.76 -3.17 -4.39
CA THR A 144 -8.79 -4.63 -4.61
C THR A 144 -9.66 -5.34 -3.57
N LEU A 145 -9.45 -5.05 -2.29
CA LEU A 145 -10.19 -5.66 -1.19
C LEU A 145 -11.68 -5.37 -1.25
N ALA A 146 -12.07 -4.14 -1.58
CA ALA A 146 -13.48 -3.78 -1.78
C ALA A 146 -14.11 -4.55 -2.95
N ALA A 147 -13.37 -4.78 -4.04
CA ALA A 147 -13.84 -5.57 -5.17
C ALA A 147 -13.99 -7.06 -4.80
N PHE A 148 -13.06 -7.62 -4.04
CA PHE A 148 -13.16 -8.99 -3.53
C PHE A 148 -14.36 -9.15 -2.59
N ALA A 149 -14.52 -8.26 -1.62
CA ALA A 149 -15.64 -8.28 -0.69
C ALA A 149 -17.00 -8.25 -1.42
N LYS A 150 -17.16 -7.37 -2.42
CA LYS A 150 -18.36 -7.35 -3.27
C LYS A 150 -18.60 -8.65 -4.01
N THR A 151 -17.54 -9.23 -4.57
CA THR A 151 -17.62 -10.49 -5.35
C THR A 151 -18.05 -11.66 -4.46
N LEU A 152 -17.59 -11.68 -3.21
CA LEU A 152 -17.91 -12.70 -2.20
C LEU A 152 -19.27 -12.47 -1.53
N GLY A 153 -19.95 -11.34 -1.79
CA GLY A 153 -21.21 -10.97 -1.15
C GLY A 153 -21.07 -10.36 0.26
N GLU A 154 -19.84 -10.05 0.68
CA GLU A 154 -19.50 -9.46 1.98
C GLU A 154 -19.75 -7.94 1.97
N ASN A 155 -21.01 -7.55 1.79
CA ASN A 155 -21.40 -6.16 1.51
C ASN A 155 -21.05 -5.18 2.64
N ASP A 156 -21.16 -5.60 3.90
CA ASP A 156 -20.83 -4.77 5.05
C ASP A 156 -19.31 -4.51 5.13
N ALA A 157 -18.50 -5.54 4.87
CA ALA A 157 -17.05 -5.39 4.73
C ALA A 157 -16.70 -4.47 3.57
N ALA A 158 -17.32 -4.66 2.39
CA ALA A 158 -17.09 -3.82 1.23
C ALA A 158 -17.37 -2.34 1.49
N LYS A 159 -18.44 -2.02 2.24
CA LYS A 159 -18.77 -0.64 2.61
C LYS A 159 -17.67 0.00 3.46
N LEU A 160 -17.15 -0.73 4.44
CA LEU A 160 -16.08 -0.26 5.30
C LEU A 160 -14.77 -0.07 4.53
N LEU A 161 -14.41 -1.01 3.66
CA LEU A 161 -13.19 -0.93 2.83
C LEU A 161 -13.26 0.24 1.83
N ILE A 162 -14.44 0.56 1.29
CA ILE A 162 -14.65 1.74 0.43
C ILE A 162 -14.51 3.03 1.22
N GLN A 163 -14.94 3.05 2.49
CA GLN A 163 -14.74 4.21 3.34
C GLN A 163 -13.23 4.46 3.55
N THR A 164 -12.46 3.42 3.89
CA THR A 164 -11.00 3.57 4.01
C THR A 164 -10.39 4.06 2.70
N LEU A 165 -10.75 3.46 1.56
CA LEU A 165 -10.27 3.87 0.25
C LEU A 165 -10.52 5.36 -0.07
N ALA A 166 -11.63 5.93 0.42
CA ALA A 166 -11.92 7.34 0.22
C ALA A 166 -11.01 8.23 1.08
N GLU A 167 -10.75 7.82 2.32
CA GLU A 167 -9.84 8.50 3.25
C GLU A 167 -8.40 8.52 2.70
N GLU A 168 -7.88 7.42 2.13
CA GLU A 168 -6.50 7.42 1.57
C GLU A 168 -6.38 8.32 0.34
N LYS A 169 -7.44 8.38 -0.48
CA LYS A 169 -7.46 9.30 -1.63
C LYS A 169 -7.45 10.75 -1.20
N GLU A 170 -8.14 11.07 -0.11
CA GLU A 170 -8.16 12.41 0.46
C GLU A 170 -6.79 12.76 1.05
N ALA A 171 -6.14 11.82 1.75
CA ALA A 171 -4.78 11.97 2.25
C ALA A 171 -3.75 12.23 1.14
N ASP A 172 -3.78 11.46 0.04
CA ASP A 172 -2.90 11.70 -1.12
C ASP A 172 -3.17 13.07 -1.78
N CYS A 173 -4.44 13.48 -1.89
CA CYS A 173 -4.79 14.80 -2.40
C CYS A 173 -4.22 15.92 -1.52
N LEU A 174 -4.33 15.78 -0.19
CA LEU A 174 -3.76 16.74 0.76
C LEU A 174 -2.23 16.82 0.64
N LEU A 175 -1.55 15.68 0.48
CA LEU A 175 -0.10 15.63 0.26
C LEU A 175 0.31 16.34 -1.05
N ASN A 176 -0.44 16.15 -2.12
CA ASN A 176 -0.22 16.87 -3.39
C ASN A 176 -0.33 18.39 -3.22
N ASP A 177 -1.36 18.85 -2.50
CA ASP A 177 -1.55 20.28 -2.23
C ASP A 177 -0.41 20.85 -1.39
N VAL A 178 0.04 20.13 -0.37
CA VAL A 178 1.18 20.52 0.48
C VAL A 178 2.48 20.58 -0.34
N ALA A 179 2.69 19.63 -1.25
CA ALA A 179 3.86 19.60 -2.14
C ALA A 179 3.92 20.81 -3.07
N LEU A 180 2.80 21.14 -3.72
CA LEU A 180 2.71 22.15 -4.77
C LEU A 180 2.69 23.58 -4.22
N ASN A 181 2.10 23.81 -3.05
CA ASN A 181 1.85 25.16 -2.55
C ASN A 181 3.05 25.83 -1.88
N ALA A 182 4.09 25.08 -1.49
CA ALA A 182 5.26 25.69 -0.84
C ALA A 182 6.54 24.85 -0.95
N ILE A 183 6.46 23.55 -0.64
CA ILE A 183 7.64 22.74 -0.33
C ILE A 183 8.51 22.52 -1.57
N ASN A 184 7.93 22.15 -2.71
CA ASN A 184 8.72 21.90 -3.92
C ASN A 184 9.41 23.17 -4.45
N SER A 185 8.75 24.33 -4.36
CA SER A 185 9.36 25.60 -4.73
C SER A 185 10.52 25.97 -3.80
N THR A 186 10.32 25.80 -2.48
CA THR A 186 11.36 26.07 -1.48
C THR A 186 12.54 25.10 -1.58
N ALA A 187 12.29 23.84 -1.91
CA ALA A 187 13.33 22.81 -2.07
C ALA A 187 14.18 22.99 -3.35
N ALA A 188 13.72 23.79 -4.31
CA ALA A 188 14.40 24.04 -5.58
C ALA A 188 15.38 25.23 -5.53
N GLU A 189 15.36 26.03 -4.47
CA GLU A 189 16.24 27.18 -4.24
C GLU A 189 17.55 26.79 -3.54
#